data_AF-A0A8S1A1D2-F1
#
_entry.id   AF-A0A8S1A1D2-F1
#
_cell.length_a   1.000
_cell.length_b   1.000
_cell.length_c   1.000
_cell.angle_alpha   90.00
_cell.angle_beta   90.00
_cell.angle_gamma   90.00
#
_symmetry.space_group_name_H-M   'P 1'
#
loop_
_entity.id
_entity.type
_entity.pdbx_description
1 polymer ?
#
loop_
_entity_poly.entity_id
_entity_poly.type
_entity_poly.pdbx_seq_one_letter_code
_entity_poly.pdbx_strand_id
1 'polypeptide(L)'
;MMLMLLHILHCYATLQKITIRFLQPGHTYLPNDSEFGDVECALKSQIRLYTAEDYISVMQNCHRKNNKYDGNKQKISWLSTFEIELRRDEPSKLFMKSKLEEEPQVIDISKGGKGRKQKPNFDLDLPILYPTGRELSTAKIKDLKDLLKLIPTDAKGSYNFLRNAASSDFINDTDGLDNSVDYDIEENFIED
;
A
#
# COMPACT_ATOMS: atom_id res chain seq x y z
N MET A 1 -1.91 -6.94 -0.47
CA MET A 1 -1.69 -8.39 -0.23
C MET A 1 -2.96 -9.11 0.20
N MET A 2 -3.59 -8.78 1.34
CA MET A 2 -4.75 -9.53 1.87
C MET A 2 -5.94 -9.68 0.92
N LEU A 3 -6.33 -8.59 0.22
CA LEU A 3 -7.44 -8.61 -0.75
C LEU A 3 -7.17 -9.54 -1.94
N MET A 4 -5.92 -9.60 -2.39
CA MET A 4 -5.51 -10.50 -3.48
C MET A 4 -5.66 -11.97 -3.07
N LEU A 5 -5.24 -12.32 -1.86
CA LEU A 5 -5.39 -13.68 -1.33
C LEU A 5 -6.85 -14.07 -1.17
N LEU A 6 -7.68 -13.13 -0.71
CA LEU A 6 -9.12 -13.36 -0.59
C LEU A 6 -9.79 -13.56 -1.95
N HIS A 7 -9.38 -12.79 -2.96
CA HIS A 7 -9.83 -12.96 -4.35
C HIS A 7 -9.45 -14.33 -4.90
N ILE A 8 -8.20 -14.77 -4.70
CA ILE A 8 -7.76 -16.12 -5.09
C ILE A 8 -8.63 -17.19 -4.41
N LEU A 9 -8.86 -17.06 -3.10
CA LEU A 9 -9.70 -17.99 -2.33
C LEU A 9 -11.13 -18.10 -2.89
N HIS A 10 -11.67 -16.99 -3.40
CA HIS A 10 -13.01 -16.94 -3.99
C HIS A 10 -13.05 -17.53 -5.41
N CYS A 11 -12.06 -17.19 -6.25
CA CYS A 11 -11.98 -17.66 -7.64
C CYS A 11 -11.83 -19.19 -7.75
N TYR A 12 -11.19 -19.83 -6.77
CA TYR A 12 -11.00 -21.28 -6.77
C TYR A 12 -11.96 -21.95 -5.78
N ALA A 13 -13.05 -22.55 -6.29
CA ALA A 13 -14.08 -23.21 -5.47
C ALA A 13 -13.55 -24.35 -4.57
N THR A 14 -12.48 -25.02 -5.00
CA THR A 14 -11.85 -26.12 -4.27
C THR A 14 -10.92 -25.66 -3.15
N LEU A 15 -10.50 -24.39 -3.15
CA LEU A 15 -9.55 -23.86 -2.19
C LEU A 15 -10.28 -23.43 -0.91
N GLN A 16 -9.95 -24.08 0.20
CA GLN A 16 -10.59 -23.84 1.50
C GLN A 16 -9.81 -22.87 2.38
N LYS A 17 -8.47 -22.87 2.29
CA LYS A 17 -7.61 -22.02 3.11
C LYS A 17 -6.32 -21.66 2.40
N ILE A 18 -5.77 -20.50 2.76
CA ILE A 18 -4.44 -20.05 2.36
C ILE A 18 -3.67 -19.71 3.62
N THR A 19 -2.47 -20.25 3.75
CA THR A 19 -1.57 -19.98 4.87
C THR A 19 -0.27 -19.39 4.34
N ILE A 20 0.14 -18.25 4.89
CA ILE A 20 1.44 -17.64 4.64
C ILE A 20 2.27 -17.75 5.90
N ARG A 21 3.47 -18.31 5.75
CA ARG A 21 4.46 -18.44 6.82
C ARG A 21 5.65 -17.55 6.52
N PHE A 22 6.10 -16.84 7.53
CA PHE A 22 7.27 -15.98 7.47
C PHE A 22 8.44 -16.68 8.16
N LEU A 23 9.60 -16.74 7.50
CA LEU A 23 10.78 -17.39 8.05
C LEU A 23 11.26 -16.72 9.33
N GLN A 24 11.15 -15.39 9.37
CA GLN A 24 11.45 -14.59 10.55
C GLN A 24 10.25 -13.65 10.82
N PRO A 25 9.81 -13.53 12.08
CA PRO A 25 8.74 -12.62 12.45
C PRO A 25 9.05 -11.19 12.01
N GLY A 26 8.06 -10.50 11.45
CA GLY A 26 8.19 -9.09 11.09
C GLY A 26 8.70 -8.83 9.67
N HIS A 27 8.97 -9.85 8.86
CA HIS A 27 9.31 -9.66 7.45
C HIS A 27 8.17 -9.08 6.59
N THR A 28 6.94 -9.09 7.11
CA THR A 28 5.79 -8.37 6.53
C THR A 28 5.83 -6.86 6.82
N TYR A 29 6.71 -6.43 7.73
CA TYR A 29 6.85 -5.06 8.19
C TYR A 29 8.19 -4.50 7.71
N LEU A 30 8.16 -3.66 6.69
CA LEU A 30 9.25 -2.75 6.39
C LEU A 30 9.13 -1.56 7.37
N PRO A 31 10.08 -1.35 8.29
CA PRO A 31 10.01 -0.26 9.25
C PRO A 31 9.90 1.11 8.56
N ASN A 32 10.59 1.25 7.43
CA ASN A 32 10.55 2.43 6.59
C ASN A 32 9.12 2.79 6.15
N ASP A 33 8.30 1.83 5.72
CA ASP A 33 6.94 2.11 5.21
C ASP A 33 6.02 2.67 6.29
N SER A 34 6.16 2.23 7.54
CA SER A 34 5.38 2.75 8.66
C SER A 34 5.82 4.15 9.06
N GLU A 35 7.13 4.41 9.02
CA GLU A 35 7.70 5.71 9.38
C GLU A 35 7.28 6.79 8.37
N PHE A 36 7.31 6.49 7.06
CA PHE A 36 6.85 7.43 6.04
C PHE A 36 5.36 7.78 6.20
N GLY A 37 4.51 6.78 6.45
CA GLY A 37 3.07 7.01 6.65
C GLY A 37 2.76 7.86 7.88
N ASP A 38 3.51 7.67 8.96
CA ASP A 38 3.40 8.46 10.20
C ASP A 38 3.84 9.92 9.98
N VAL A 39 4.96 10.12 9.28
CA VAL A 39 5.47 11.44 8.90
C VAL A 39 4.49 12.17 8.00
N GLU A 40 4.05 11.57 6.89
CA GLU A 40 3.08 12.18 5.96
C GLU A 40 1.80 12.61 6.69
N CYS A 41 1.31 11.76 7.58
CA CYS A 41 0.13 12.05 8.35
C CYS A 41 0.31 13.18 9.36
N ALA A 42 1.47 13.26 10.02
CA ALA A 42 1.80 14.37 10.91
C ALA A 42 1.94 15.68 10.13
N LEU A 43 2.57 15.63 8.95
CA LEU A 43 2.71 16.76 8.05
C LEU A 43 1.35 17.28 7.56
N LYS A 44 0.40 16.41 7.22
CA LYS A 44 -0.98 16.81 6.83
C LYS A 44 -1.71 17.63 7.89
N SER A 45 -1.36 17.46 9.17
CA SER A 45 -1.98 18.20 10.27
C SER A 45 -1.28 19.52 10.59
N GLN A 46 -0.07 19.72 10.08
CA GLN A 46 0.66 20.98 10.24
C GLN A 46 0.45 21.88 9.03
N ILE A 47 0.17 23.14 9.30
CA ILE A 47 -0.20 24.11 8.26
C ILE A 47 1.02 24.48 7.42
N ARG A 48 2.21 24.71 8.02
CA ARG A 48 3.46 25.01 7.29
C ARG A 48 4.71 24.70 8.14
N LEU A 49 5.72 24.11 7.51
CA LEU A 49 7.07 23.94 8.07
C LEU A 49 7.95 25.10 7.61
N TYR A 50 8.39 25.97 8.51
CA TYR A 50 9.21 27.14 8.15
C TYR A 50 10.64 27.09 8.71
N THR A 51 10.85 26.34 9.79
CA THR A 51 12.14 26.25 10.47
C THR A 51 12.62 24.80 10.59
N ALA A 52 13.91 24.63 10.82
CA ALA A 52 14.49 23.30 11.04
C ALA A 52 13.95 22.67 12.34
N GLU A 53 13.66 23.50 13.34
CA GLU A 53 13.07 23.08 14.62
C GLU A 53 11.68 22.49 14.43
N ASP A 54 10.85 23.07 13.56
CA ASP A 54 9.51 22.55 13.24
C ASP A 54 9.61 21.14 12.65
N TYR A 55 10.55 20.93 11.73
CA TYR A 55 10.79 19.62 11.12
C TYR A 55 11.28 18.58 12.15
N ILE A 56 12.21 18.96 13.04
CA ILE A 56 12.68 18.09 14.13
C ILE A 56 11.52 17.72 15.06
N SER A 57 10.66 18.68 15.39
CA SER A 57 9.47 18.47 16.21
C SER A 57 8.49 17.48 15.58
N VAL A 58 8.26 17.56 14.27
CA VAL A 58 7.45 16.56 13.54
C VAL A 58 8.05 15.19 13.65
N MET A 59 9.34 15.06 13.35
CA MET A 59 10.02 13.76 13.35
C MET A 59 10.03 13.11 14.74
N GLN A 60 10.05 13.90 15.82
CA GLN A 60 9.95 13.37 17.18
C GLN A 60 8.53 12.92 17.56
N ASN A 61 7.50 13.55 17.01
CA ASN A 61 6.11 13.38 17.44
C ASN A 61 5.23 12.59 16.46
N CYS A 62 5.72 12.29 15.24
CA CYS A 62 4.90 11.67 14.20
C CYS A 62 4.51 10.22 14.48
N HIS A 63 5.23 9.53 15.37
CA HIS A 63 5.03 8.11 15.66
C HIS A 63 3.63 7.79 16.20
N ARG A 64 2.83 7.06 15.42
CA ARG A 64 1.49 6.62 15.85
C ARG A 64 1.57 5.27 16.54
N LYS A 65 0.94 5.17 17.71
CA LYS A 65 0.75 3.88 18.39
C LYS A 65 -0.35 3.09 17.67
N ASN A 66 0.06 2.27 16.70
CA ASN A 66 -0.86 1.39 15.99
C ASN A 66 -1.14 0.13 16.83
N ASN A 67 -1.95 0.28 17.89
CA ASN A 67 -2.35 -0.85 18.73
C ASN A 67 -3.52 -1.58 18.06
N LYS A 68 -3.23 -2.77 17.53
CA LYS A 68 -4.26 -3.69 17.03
C LYS A 68 -4.59 -4.73 18.10
N TYR A 69 -5.86 -5.10 18.16
CA TYR A 69 -6.40 -6.00 19.17
C TYR A 69 -7.12 -7.17 18.51
N ASP A 70 -7.06 -8.33 19.17
CA ASP A 70 -7.89 -9.49 18.89
C ASP A 70 -9.38 -9.19 19.20
N GLY A 71 -10.30 -10.02 18.71
CA GLY A 71 -11.67 -10.10 19.22
C GLY A 71 -11.74 -10.26 20.76
N ASN A 72 -10.73 -10.87 21.37
CA ASN A 72 -10.58 -10.96 22.84
C ASN A 72 -9.93 -9.73 23.50
N LYS A 73 -9.74 -8.61 22.78
CA LYS A 73 -9.04 -7.39 23.22
C LYS A 73 -7.59 -7.60 23.67
N GLN A 74 -6.98 -8.72 23.32
CA GLN A 74 -5.55 -8.93 23.52
C GLN A 74 -4.77 -8.16 22.45
N LYS A 75 -3.65 -7.54 22.85
CA LYS A 75 -2.80 -6.79 21.90
C LYS A 75 -2.13 -7.77 20.96
N ILE A 76 -2.28 -7.54 19.65
CA ILE A 76 -1.64 -8.33 18.61
C ILE A 76 -0.50 -7.50 18.02
N SER A 77 0.68 -8.12 17.95
CA SER A 77 1.84 -7.54 17.29
C SER A 77 1.98 -8.14 15.89
N TRP A 78 1.77 -7.29 14.88
CA TRP A 78 2.01 -7.65 13.48
C TRP A 78 3.51 -7.92 13.23
N LEU A 79 4.38 -7.31 14.03
CA LEU A 79 5.82 -7.50 14.00
C LEU A 79 6.25 -8.88 14.47
N SER A 80 5.52 -9.48 15.41
CA SER A 80 5.83 -10.82 15.90
C SER A 80 5.11 -11.91 15.13
N THR A 81 4.39 -11.57 14.06
CA THR A 81 3.59 -12.54 13.32
C THR A 81 4.48 -13.46 12.51
N PHE A 82 4.28 -14.76 12.72
CA PHE A 82 4.96 -15.85 12.04
C PHE A 82 4.08 -16.51 10.98
N GLU A 83 2.77 -16.64 11.25
CA GLU A 83 1.82 -17.29 10.35
C GLU A 83 0.54 -16.46 10.24
N ILE A 84 0.06 -16.29 9.00
CA ILE A 84 -1.24 -15.70 8.69
C ILE A 84 -2.04 -16.72 7.91
N GLU A 85 -3.23 -17.06 8.40
CA GLU A 85 -4.16 -17.97 7.75
C GLU A 85 -5.49 -17.26 7.42
N LEU A 86 -5.96 -17.52 6.20
CA LEU A 86 -7.25 -17.10 5.66
C LEU A 86 -8.09 -18.34 5.38
N ARG A 87 -9.37 -18.29 5.77
CA ARG A 87 -10.33 -19.39 5.59
C ARG A 87 -11.50 -18.95 4.74
N ARG A 88 -12.02 -19.87 3.93
CA ARG A 88 -13.15 -19.62 3.03
C ARG A 88 -14.45 -19.42 3.80
N ASP A 89 -14.63 -20.20 4.86
CA ASP A 89 -15.84 -20.16 5.70
C ASP A 89 -15.96 -18.84 6.46
N GLU A 90 -14.81 -18.20 6.75
CA GLU A 90 -14.72 -17.00 7.55
C GLU A 90 -13.85 -15.92 6.87
N PRO A 91 -14.29 -15.36 5.73
CA PRO A 91 -13.48 -14.46 4.90
C PRO A 91 -13.20 -13.10 5.57
N SER A 92 -13.97 -12.76 6.61
CA SER A 92 -13.78 -11.54 7.42
C SER A 92 -12.88 -11.75 8.63
N LYS A 93 -12.33 -12.96 8.81
CA LYS A 93 -11.46 -13.27 9.94
C LYS A 93 -10.06 -13.62 9.45
N LEU A 94 -9.09 -13.14 10.20
CA LEU A 94 -7.67 -13.39 10.00
C LEU A 94 -7.15 -14.18 11.19
N PHE A 95 -6.52 -15.31 10.93
CA PHE A 95 -5.92 -16.15 11.97
C PHE A 95 -4.42 -15.89 11.99
N MET A 96 -3.91 -15.33 13.09
CA MET A 96 -2.51 -14.95 13.22
C MET A 96 -1.85 -15.76 14.33
N LYS A 97 -0.66 -16.29 14.07
CA LYS A 97 0.18 -16.90 15.10
C LYS A 97 1.48 -16.12 15.26
N SER A 98 1.87 -15.90 16.50
CA SER A 98 3.19 -15.35 16.83
C SER A 98 4.24 -16.45 17.08
N LYS A 99 3.80 -17.67 17.40
CA LYS A 99 4.66 -18.84 17.66
C LYS A 99 4.07 -20.09 16.99
N LEU A 100 4.91 -21.11 16.78
CA LEU A 100 4.53 -22.34 16.07
C LEU A 100 3.43 -23.15 16.81
N GLU A 101 3.51 -23.23 18.13
CA GLU A 101 2.64 -24.08 18.98
C GLU A 101 1.49 -23.32 19.64
N GLU A 102 1.31 -22.04 19.33
CA GLU A 102 0.28 -21.20 19.94
C GLU A 102 -1.04 -21.29 19.17
N GLU A 103 -2.16 -21.20 19.88
CA GLU A 103 -3.47 -21.03 19.25
C GLU A 103 -3.52 -19.71 18.46
N PRO A 104 -4.09 -19.71 17.25
CA PRO A 104 -4.14 -18.51 16.44
C PRO A 104 -5.03 -17.45 17.07
N GLN A 105 -4.49 -16.25 17.22
CA GLN A 105 -5.23 -15.04 17.53
C GLN A 105 -6.12 -14.66 16.35
N VAL A 106 -7.37 -14.26 16.63
CA VAL A 106 -8.38 -14.01 15.61
C VAL A 106 -8.65 -12.52 15.49
N ILE A 107 -8.30 -11.96 14.34
CA ILE A 107 -8.62 -10.57 14.00
C ILE A 107 -9.84 -10.55 13.11
N ASP A 108 -10.88 -9.86 13.56
CA ASP A 108 -12.00 -9.49 12.71
C ASP A 108 -11.63 -8.26 11.87
N ILE A 109 -11.60 -8.43 10.55
CA ILE A 109 -11.33 -7.36 9.58
C ILE A 109 -12.61 -6.73 9.04
N SER A 110 -13.79 -7.13 9.52
CA SER A 110 -15.02 -6.43 9.21
C SER A 110 -14.95 -4.99 9.77
N LYS A 111 -14.85 -4.03 8.84
CA LYS A 111 -14.55 -2.60 9.08
C LYS A 111 -15.07 -2.07 10.43
N GLY A 112 -14.16 -1.97 11.40
CA GLY A 112 -14.38 -1.35 12.72
C GLY A 112 -13.72 0.02 12.81
N GLY A 113 -14.12 0.98 11.98
CA GLY A 113 -13.77 2.39 12.13
C GLY A 113 -14.91 3.18 12.78
N LYS A 114 -14.61 4.25 13.53
CA LYS A 114 -15.63 5.22 13.96
C LYS A 114 -16.28 5.83 12.71
N GLY A 115 -17.55 5.53 12.48
CA GLY A 115 -18.31 6.00 11.31
C GLY A 115 -19.28 4.94 10.77
N ARG A 116 -19.93 5.25 9.64
CA ARG A 116 -20.90 4.36 8.99
C ARG A 116 -20.23 3.02 8.66
N LYS A 117 -20.69 1.94 9.29
CA LYS A 117 -20.26 0.57 9.04
C LYS A 117 -20.61 0.19 7.61
N GLN A 118 -19.74 0.50 6.66
CA GLN A 118 -19.79 -0.19 5.39
C GLN A 118 -19.39 -1.63 5.67
N LYS A 119 -20.23 -2.59 5.30
CA LYS A 119 -19.74 -3.97 5.18
C LYS A 119 -18.52 -3.91 4.27
N PRO A 120 -17.43 -4.62 4.57
CA PRO A 120 -16.39 -4.83 3.57
C PRO A 120 -17.09 -5.38 2.32
N ASN A 121 -17.15 -4.58 1.26
CA ASN A 121 -17.66 -5.05 -0.01
C ASN A 121 -16.56 -5.95 -0.56
N PHE A 122 -16.64 -7.24 -0.25
CA PHE A 122 -15.84 -8.27 -0.90
C PHE A 122 -16.48 -8.56 -2.26
N ASP A 123 -16.77 -7.52 -3.02
CA ASP A 123 -17.11 -7.66 -4.43
C ASP A 123 -15.81 -8.05 -5.11
N LEU A 124 -15.61 -9.36 -5.24
CA LEU A 124 -14.38 -9.94 -5.74
C LEU A 124 -14.37 -10.01 -7.26
N ASP A 125 -15.43 -9.53 -7.92
CA ASP A 125 -15.45 -9.22 -9.35
C ASP A 125 -14.65 -7.94 -9.61
N LEU A 126 -13.34 -8.04 -9.42
CA LEU A 126 -12.40 -6.99 -9.77
C LEU A 126 -12.23 -6.99 -11.29
N PRO A 127 -12.66 -5.93 -12.00
CA PRO A 127 -12.47 -5.86 -13.44
C PRO A 127 -10.97 -5.85 -13.75
N ILE A 128 -10.58 -6.58 -14.80
CA ILE A 128 -9.19 -6.58 -15.28
C ILE A 128 -8.87 -5.18 -15.79
N LEU A 129 -8.01 -4.47 -15.08
CA LEU A 129 -7.69 -3.06 -15.38
C LEU A 129 -6.88 -2.91 -16.69
N TYR A 130 -6.03 -3.88 -17.02
CA TYR A 130 -5.13 -3.84 -18.18
C TYR A 130 -5.12 -5.18 -18.94
N PRO A 131 -6.20 -5.54 -19.66
CA PRO A 131 -6.34 -6.85 -20.31
C PRO A 131 -5.27 -7.10 -21.38
N THR A 132 -4.79 -6.04 -22.03
CA THR A 132 -3.77 -6.09 -23.10
C THR A 132 -2.41 -5.57 -22.66
N GLY A 133 -2.21 -5.40 -21.34
CA GLY A 133 -1.04 -4.74 -20.76
C GLY A 133 -1.16 -3.22 -20.76
N ARG A 134 -0.52 -2.57 -19.77
CA ARG A 134 -0.47 -1.11 -19.68
C ARG A 134 0.58 -0.59 -20.65
N GLU A 135 0.19 0.39 -21.46
CA GLU A 135 1.12 1.07 -22.36
C GLU A 135 2.06 2.00 -21.56
N LEU A 136 3.29 2.15 -22.04
CA LEU A 136 4.28 3.04 -21.44
C LEU A 136 4.38 4.33 -22.24
N SER A 137 4.72 5.43 -21.55
CA SER A 137 5.01 6.69 -22.22
C SER A 137 6.23 6.58 -23.12
N THR A 138 6.25 7.39 -24.17
CA THR A 138 7.37 7.48 -25.12
C THR A 138 8.70 7.76 -24.43
N ALA A 139 8.70 8.65 -23.41
CA ALA A 139 9.88 8.97 -22.61
C ALA A 139 10.42 7.75 -21.85
N LYS A 140 9.57 7.00 -21.15
CA LYS A 140 9.98 5.78 -20.42
C LYS A 140 10.51 4.71 -21.36
N ILE A 141 9.91 4.55 -22.54
CA ILE A 141 10.40 3.59 -23.55
C ILE A 141 11.77 3.98 -24.08
N LYS A 142 12.01 5.28 -24.31
CA LYS A 142 13.32 5.78 -24.73
C LYS A 142 14.39 5.45 -23.69
N ASP A 143 14.12 5.78 -22.43
CA ASP A 143 15.06 5.52 -21.32
C ASP A 143 15.33 4.02 -21.16
N LEU A 144 14.28 3.19 -21.24
CA LEU A 144 14.43 1.73 -21.19
C LEU A 144 15.28 1.22 -22.35
N LYS A 145 15.08 1.71 -23.57
CA LYS A 145 15.89 1.35 -24.74
C LYS A 145 17.35 1.77 -24.59
N ASP A 146 17.62 2.90 -23.95
CA ASP A 146 18.97 3.32 -23.63
C ASP A 146 19.63 2.39 -22.61
N LEU A 147 18.87 1.91 -21.61
CA LEU A 147 19.34 0.92 -20.63
C LEU A 147 19.54 -0.49 -21.22
N LEU A 148 18.85 -0.85 -22.32
CA LEU A 148 19.05 -2.15 -23.00
C LEU A 148 20.48 -2.36 -23.50
N LYS A 149 21.28 -1.28 -23.62
CA LYS A 149 22.71 -1.38 -23.94
C LYS A 149 23.51 -2.09 -22.85
N LEU A 150 23.06 -2.00 -21.59
CA LEU A 150 23.69 -2.60 -20.41
C LEU A 150 23.22 -4.04 -20.13
N ILE A 151 22.14 -4.47 -20.79
CA ILE A 151 21.57 -5.80 -20.59
C ILE A 151 22.25 -6.82 -21.52
N PRO A 152 22.61 -8.01 -21.04
CA PRO A 152 23.09 -9.14 -21.85
C PRO A 152 22.16 -9.46 -23.05
N THR A 153 22.73 -9.89 -24.18
CA THR A 153 22.01 -10.05 -25.45
C THR A 153 20.92 -11.13 -25.43
N ASP A 154 21.09 -12.15 -24.61
CA ASP A 154 20.13 -13.22 -24.33
C ASP A 154 18.83 -12.72 -23.66
N ALA A 155 18.94 -11.72 -22.77
CA ALA A 155 17.79 -11.16 -22.05
C ALA A 155 17.06 -10.04 -22.81
N LYS A 156 17.61 -9.53 -23.93
CA LYS A 156 17.01 -8.42 -24.69
C LYS A 156 15.67 -8.78 -25.33
N GLY A 157 15.46 -10.03 -25.72
CA GLY A 157 14.21 -10.50 -26.32
C GLY A 157 12.99 -10.29 -25.41
N SER A 158 13.20 -10.35 -24.10
CA SER A 158 12.19 -10.11 -23.08
C SER A 158 11.71 -8.66 -23.02
N TYR A 159 12.31 -7.70 -23.73
CA TYR A 159 11.85 -6.29 -23.71
C TYR A 159 11.12 -5.88 -24.99
N ASN A 160 10.96 -6.81 -25.95
CA ASN A 160 10.29 -6.54 -27.22
C ASN A 160 8.76 -6.42 -27.09
N PHE A 161 8.18 -6.81 -25.96
CA PHE A 161 6.73 -6.69 -25.72
C PHE A 161 6.29 -5.31 -25.22
N LEU A 162 7.23 -4.40 -24.95
CA LEU A 162 6.91 -3.05 -24.43
C LEU A 162 6.14 -2.25 -25.48
N ARG A 163 4.83 -2.06 -25.24
CA ARG A 163 3.93 -1.30 -26.12
C ARG A 163 4.00 0.20 -25.83
N ASN A 164 3.99 0.97 -26.90
CA ASN A 164 4.05 2.44 -26.85
C ASN A 164 2.64 3.03 -26.79
N ALA A 165 2.41 3.93 -25.84
CA ALA A 165 1.24 4.79 -25.87
C ALA A 165 1.43 5.82 -26.99
N ALA A 166 0.83 5.56 -28.15
CA ALA A 166 0.85 6.50 -29.28
C ALA A 166 -0.21 7.61 -29.15
N SER A 167 -1.08 7.58 -28.14
CA SER A 167 -2.14 8.58 -27.95
C SER A 167 -1.64 9.82 -27.21
N SER A 168 -2.09 10.98 -27.67
CA SER A 168 -1.91 12.28 -27.02
C SER A 168 -2.56 12.39 -25.64
N ASP A 169 -3.47 11.47 -25.31
CA ASP A 169 -4.28 11.48 -24.08
C ASP A 169 -3.65 10.62 -22.97
N PHE A 170 -2.35 10.32 -23.06
CA PHE A 170 -1.65 9.58 -22.01
C PHE A 170 -1.49 10.45 -20.76
N ILE A 171 -2.37 10.22 -19.78
CA ILE A 171 -2.22 10.75 -18.42
C ILE A 171 -1.16 9.92 -17.71
N ASN A 172 -0.04 10.55 -17.35
CA ASN A 172 1.04 9.94 -16.59
C ASN A 172 0.63 9.90 -15.11
N ASP A 173 0.83 8.78 -14.41
CA ASP A 173 0.53 8.58 -12.97
C ASP A 173 1.40 9.44 -12.01
N THR A 174 1.85 10.62 -12.44
CA THR A 174 2.46 11.62 -11.55
C THR A 174 1.42 12.33 -10.66
N ASP A 175 0.14 11.96 -10.74
CA ASP A 175 -0.98 12.54 -9.99
C ASP A 175 -1.08 12.05 -8.52
N GLY A 176 0.07 11.91 -7.85
CA GLY A 176 0.17 11.90 -6.40
C GLY A 176 0.53 13.27 -5.80
N LEU A 177 0.99 14.19 -6.64
CA LEU A 177 1.13 15.61 -6.34
C LEU A 177 0.10 16.35 -7.18
N ASP A 178 -1.05 16.64 -6.58
CA ASP A 178 -2.00 17.55 -7.17
C ASP A 178 -1.30 18.88 -7.46
N ASN A 179 -1.42 19.38 -8.69
CA ASN A 179 -0.86 20.68 -9.12
C ASN A 179 -1.70 21.85 -8.58
N SER A 180 -2.69 21.61 -7.72
CA SER A 180 -3.39 22.62 -6.93
C SER A 180 -2.51 23.10 -5.78
N VAL A 181 -1.40 23.77 -6.09
CA VAL A 181 -0.76 24.60 -5.08
C VAL A 181 -1.62 25.85 -4.94
N ASP A 182 -2.50 25.84 -3.94
CA ASP A 182 -3.24 26.99 -3.42
C ASP A 182 -2.23 28.00 -2.85
N TYR A 183 -1.56 28.73 -3.74
CA TYR A 183 -0.87 29.97 -3.39
C TYR A 183 -1.86 31.11 -3.59
N ASP A 184 -2.59 31.46 -2.55
CA ASP A 184 -3.11 32.82 -2.43
C ASP A 184 -1.90 33.75 -2.28
N ILE A 185 -1.55 34.43 -3.37
CA ILE A 185 -0.57 35.51 -3.38
C ILE A 185 -1.25 36.69 -2.69
N GLU A 186 -0.96 36.91 -1.41
CA GLU A 186 -1.33 38.18 -0.77
C GLU A 186 -0.44 39.29 -1.37
N GLU A 187 -1.01 40.06 -2.29
CA GLU A 187 -0.48 41.35 -2.73
C GLU A 187 -0.49 42.30 -1.53
N ASN A 188 0.68 42.49 -0.91
CA ASN A 188 0.89 43.59 0.02
C ASN A 188 0.78 44.91 -0.76
N PHE A 189 -0.35 45.58 -0.62
CA PHE A 189 -0.50 46.98 -0.97
C PHE A 189 0.49 47.82 -0.15
N ILE A 190 1.39 48.49 -0.86
CA ILE A 190 2.14 49.62 -0.34
C ILE A 190 1.14 50.78 -0.27
N GLU A 191 0.84 51.26 0.94
CA GLU A 191 0.31 52.61 1.12
C GLU A 191 1.40 53.49 1.74
N ASP A 192 1.55 54.67 1.13
CA ASP A 192 2.53 55.72 1.37
C ASP A 192 2.51 56.33 2.78
#